data_AF-A0A7K1SVG2-F1
#
_entry.id   AF-A0A7K1SVG2-F1
#
_cell.length_a   1.000
_cell.length_b   1.000
_cell.length_c   1.000
_cell.angle_alpha   90.00
_cell.angle_beta   90.00
_cell.angle_gamma   90.00
#
_symmetry.space_group_name_H-M   'P 1'
#
loop_
_entity.id
_entity.type
_entity.pdbx_description
1 polymer ?
#
loop_
_entity_poly.entity_id
_entity_poly.type
_entity_poly.pdbx_seq_one_letter_code
_entity_poly.pdbx_strand_id
1 'polypeptide(L)'
;MERVFVDTDICLDLLSGRKPFNSFAEQLFSLADKKEIEICVSALSFSTIDYILHAQYAVKNPRQLIAKFKTLVTTLSVESRTIDLAIASDFDDFEDAIQYNTAIENEITVLITRNIKDYKAAQIKVITSESYLVKNL
;
A
#
# COMPACT_ATOMS: atom_id res chain seq x y z
N MET A 1 -15.22 -10.52 2.13
CA MET A 1 -14.04 -10.29 1.27
C MET A 1 -12.92 -9.86 2.20
N GLU A 2 -11.75 -10.49 2.13
CA GLU A 2 -10.61 -10.09 2.98
C GLU A 2 -10.17 -8.68 2.59
N ARG A 3 -9.96 -7.81 3.58
CA ARG A 3 -9.41 -6.46 3.39
C ARG A 3 -7.93 -6.51 3.72
N VAL A 4 -7.10 -6.05 2.80
CA VAL A 4 -5.65 -5.95 3.00
C VAL A 4 -5.20 -4.51 2.82
N PHE A 5 -4.27 -4.06 3.66
CA PHE A 5 -3.64 -2.76 3.51
C PHE A 5 -2.40 -2.93 2.63
N VAL A 6 -2.27 -2.12 1.59
CA VAL A 6 -1.14 -2.19 0.66
C VAL A 6 -0.27 -0.95 0.82
N ASP A 7 1.02 -1.19 1.03
CA ASP A 7 2.06 -0.18 1.11
C ASP A 7 2.17 0.64 -0.20
N THR A 8 2.43 1.95 -0.07
CA THR A 8 2.69 2.88 -1.18
C THR A 8 3.73 2.32 -2.16
N ASP A 9 4.77 1.66 -1.63
CA ASP A 9 5.85 1.09 -2.44
C ASP A 9 5.36 -0.01 -3.40
N ILE A 10 4.39 -0.82 -2.98
CA ILE A 10 3.77 -1.87 -3.81
C ILE A 10 2.83 -1.24 -4.86
N CYS A 11 2.17 -0.14 -4.53
CA CYS A 11 1.38 0.63 -5.50
C CYS A 11 2.29 1.19 -6.59
N LEU A 12 3.47 1.71 -6.22
CA LEU A 12 4.47 2.18 -7.17
C LEU A 12 5.04 1.05 -8.01
N ASP A 13 5.23 -0.14 -7.45
CA ASP A 13 5.67 -1.32 -8.22
C ASP A 13 4.75 -1.57 -9.41
N LEU A 14 3.43 -1.59 -9.17
CA LEU A 14 2.41 -1.73 -10.22
C LEU A 14 2.46 -0.58 -11.23
N LEU A 15 2.43 0.66 -10.75
CA LEU A 15 2.21 1.83 -11.61
C LEU A 15 3.43 2.16 -12.47
N SER A 16 4.62 1.80 -12.01
CA SER A 16 5.88 2.13 -12.67
C SER A 16 6.53 0.97 -13.42
N GLY A 17 6.08 -0.27 -13.20
CA GLY A 17 6.73 -1.46 -13.75
C GLY A 17 8.07 -1.78 -13.07
N ARG A 18 8.26 -1.40 -11.79
CA ARG A 18 9.53 -1.55 -11.07
C ARG A 18 9.89 -3.02 -10.88
N LYS A 19 10.98 -3.46 -11.52
CA LYS A 19 11.51 -4.83 -11.37
C LYS A 19 12.38 -4.95 -10.10
N PRO A 20 12.40 -6.12 -9.43
CA PRO A 20 11.69 -7.37 -9.79
C PRO A 20 10.25 -7.47 -9.25
N PHE A 21 9.75 -6.45 -8.54
CA PHE A 21 8.51 -6.56 -7.74
C PHE A 21 7.21 -6.45 -8.55
N ASN A 22 7.25 -5.82 -9.72
CA ASN A 22 6.07 -5.56 -10.55
C ASN A 22 5.18 -6.79 -10.81
N SER A 23 5.77 -7.95 -11.12
CA SER A 23 4.98 -9.15 -11.45
C SER A 23 4.14 -9.65 -10.28
N PHE A 24 4.60 -9.47 -9.04
CA PHE A 24 3.83 -9.81 -7.85
C PHE A 24 2.78 -8.74 -7.54
N ALA A 25 3.09 -7.46 -7.79
CA ALA A 25 2.10 -6.39 -7.67
C ALA A 25 0.94 -6.59 -8.67
N GLU A 26 1.22 -6.83 -9.95
CA GLU A 26 0.21 -7.09 -10.98
C GLU A 26 -0.74 -8.23 -10.59
N GLN A 27 -0.21 -9.34 -10.07
CA GLN A 27 -1.01 -10.47 -9.60
C GLN A 27 -1.86 -10.10 -8.39
N LEU A 28 -1.30 -9.38 -7.41
CA LEU A 28 -2.03 -8.91 -6.23
C LEU A 28 -3.21 -8.01 -6.61
N PHE A 29 -2.98 -7.00 -7.46
CA PHE A 29 -4.04 -6.09 -7.91
C PHE A 29 -5.06 -6.78 -8.84
N SER A 30 -4.67 -7.86 -9.54
CA SER A 30 -5.61 -8.70 -10.28
C SER A 30 -6.62 -9.40 -9.38
N LEU A 31 -6.25 -9.77 -8.15
CA LEU A 31 -7.19 -10.33 -7.16
C LEU A 31 -8.26 -9.30 -6.77
N ALA A 32 -7.87 -8.03 -6.65
CA ALA A 32 -8.80 -6.93 -6.36
C ALA A 32 -9.76 -6.66 -7.55
N ASP A 33 -9.24 -6.66 -8.78
CA ASP A 33 -10.06 -6.51 -9.99
C ASP A 33 -11.12 -7.63 -10.13
N LYS A 34 -10.74 -8.86 -9.79
CA LYS A 34 -11.64 -10.02 -9.72
C LYS A 34 -12.56 -10.04 -8.50
N LYS A 35 -12.44 -9.06 -7.59
CA LYS A 35 -13.20 -8.97 -6.33
C LYS A 35 -12.99 -10.17 -5.40
N GLU A 36 -11.80 -10.75 -5.42
CA GLU A 36 -11.40 -11.82 -4.51
C GLU A 36 -10.92 -11.23 -3.17
N ILE A 37 -10.29 -10.06 -3.23
CA ILE A 37 -9.83 -9.28 -2.07
C ILE A 37 -10.21 -7.81 -2.22
N GLU A 38 -10.22 -7.06 -1.12
CA GLU A 38 -10.31 -5.60 -1.12
C GLU A 38 -8.94 -5.01 -0.78
N ILE A 39 -8.33 -4.30 -1.73
CA ILE A 39 -7.09 -3.56 -1.49
C ILE A 39 -7.43 -2.18 -0.93
N CYS A 40 -6.93 -1.90 0.27
CA CYS A 40 -7.02 -0.61 0.92
C CYS A 40 -5.64 0.08 0.90
N VAL A 41 -5.63 1.39 0.68
CA VAL A 41 -4.41 2.22 0.69
C VAL A 41 -4.65 3.51 1.47
N SER A 42 -3.61 4.08 2.08
CA SER A 42 -3.72 5.39 2.73
C SER A 42 -3.99 6.49 1.71
N ALA A 43 -4.80 7.49 2.08
CA ALA A 43 -4.98 8.72 1.29
C ALA A 43 -3.66 9.44 1.02
N LEU A 44 -2.69 9.36 1.95
CA LEU A 44 -1.38 9.98 1.80
C LEU A 44 -0.56 9.35 0.65
N SER A 45 -0.73 8.04 0.42
CA SER A 45 -0.05 7.29 -0.66
C SER A 45 -0.22 7.95 -2.02
N PHE A 46 -1.37 8.58 -2.30
CA PHE A 46 -1.62 9.24 -3.59
C PHE A 46 -0.71 10.44 -3.83
N SER A 47 -0.37 11.19 -2.78
CA SER A 47 0.58 12.30 -2.87
C SER A 47 1.98 11.78 -3.17
N THR A 48 2.42 10.74 -2.46
CA THR A 48 3.70 10.08 -2.69
C THR A 48 3.80 9.48 -4.09
N ILE A 49 2.73 8.82 -4.56
CA ILE A 49 2.63 8.24 -5.90
C ILE A 49 2.76 9.31 -6.98
N ASP A 50 1.98 10.40 -6.92
CA ASP A 50 2.04 11.47 -7.92
C ASP A 50 3.44 12.09 -7.99
N TYR A 51 4.04 12.36 -6.82
CA TYR A 51 5.39 12.89 -6.72
C TYR A 51 6.43 11.96 -7.36
N ILE A 52 6.44 10.67 -7.01
CA ILE A 52 7.45 9.72 -7.49
C ILE A 52 7.26 9.42 -8.98
N LEU A 53 6.03 9.23 -9.46
CA LEU A 53 5.77 9.01 -10.88
C LEU A 53 6.24 10.18 -11.74
N HIS A 54 6.08 11.40 -11.25
CA HIS A 54 6.58 12.60 -11.93
C HIS A 54 8.10 12.72 -11.84
N ALA A 55 8.67 12.60 -10.64
CA ALA A 55 10.09 12.87 -10.38
C ALA A 55 11.04 11.80 -10.91
N GLN A 56 10.65 10.52 -10.85
CA GLN A 56 11.55 9.40 -11.12
C GLN A 56 11.21 8.66 -12.43
N TYR A 57 9.94 8.62 -12.82
CA TYR A 57 9.48 7.84 -13.96
C TYR A 57 9.08 8.70 -15.17
N ALA A 58 9.16 10.04 -15.05
CA ALA A 58 8.84 10.99 -16.11
C ALA A 58 7.50 10.71 -16.81
N VAL A 59 6.50 10.22 -16.05
CA VAL A 59 5.18 9.88 -16.59
C VAL A 59 4.51 11.16 -17.07
N LYS A 60 4.16 11.23 -18.36
CA LYS A 60 3.57 12.44 -18.97
C LYS A 60 2.19 12.81 -18.42
N ASN A 61 1.43 11.83 -17.94
CA ASN A 61 0.08 12.06 -17.40
C ASN A 61 -0.19 11.18 -16.16
N PRO A 62 0.45 11.49 -15.02
CA PRO A 62 0.37 10.65 -13.81
C PRO A 62 -1.06 10.61 -13.26
N ARG A 63 -1.82 11.70 -13.37
CA ARG A 63 -3.21 11.76 -12.91
C ARG A 63 -4.13 10.79 -13.63
N GLN A 64 -3.96 10.57 -14.94
CA GLN A 64 -4.75 9.59 -15.67
C GLN A 64 -4.44 8.15 -15.21
N LEU A 65 -3.18 7.88 -14.89
CA LEU A 65 -2.76 6.59 -14.36
C LEU A 65 -3.30 6.37 -12.93
N ILE A 66 -3.19 7.39 -12.07
CA ILE A 66 -3.77 7.40 -10.73
C ILE A 66 -5.30 7.21 -10.77
N ALA A 67 -6.00 7.84 -11.72
CA ALA A 67 -7.45 7.68 -11.85
C ALA A 67 -7.85 6.24 -12.17
N LYS A 68 -7.09 5.53 -13.01
CA LYS A 68 -7.29 4.10 -13.28
C LYS A 68 -6.94 3.26 -12.06
N PHE A 69 -5.82 3.52 -11.41
CA PHE A 69 -5.44 2.85 -10.17
C PHE A 69 -6.50 2.97 -9.08
N LYS A 70 -7.10 4.16 -8.95
CA LYS A 70 -8.13 4.44 -7.95
C LYS A 70 -9.37 3.54 -8.07
N THR A 71 -9.67 3.00 -9.25
CA THR A 71 -10.80 2.07 -9.43
C THR A 71 -10.54 0.67 -8.86
N LEU A 72 -9.27 0.34 -8.57
CA LEU A 72 -8.86 -0.96 -8.02
C LEU A 72 -8.74 -0.97 -6.49
N VAL A 73 -8.80 0.20 -5.84
CA VAL A 73 -8.46 0.34 -4.42
C VAL A 73 -9.46 1.20 -3.65
N THR A 74 -9.69 0.80 -2.40
CA THR A 74 -10.36 1.62 -1.39
C THR A 74 -9.33 2.58 -0.77
N THR A 75 -9.67 3.87 -0.71
CA THR A 75 -8.80 4.86 -0.03
C THR A 75 -9.27 5.04 1.39
N LEU A 76 -8.34 4.93 2.33
CA LEU A 76 -8.59 5.16 3.75
C LEU A 76 -8.11 6.56 4.15
N SER A 77 -8.92 7.27 4.91
CA SER A 77 -8.58 8.60 5.44
C SER A 77 -7.43 8.49 6.44
N VAL A 78 -6.57 9.51 6.48
CA VAL A 78 -5.61 9.74 7.56
C VAL A 78 -6.19 10.84 8.43
N GLU A 79 -6.46 10.53 9.69
CA GLU A 79 -7.07 11.46 10.65
C GLU A 79 -6.03 12.01 11.64
N SER A 80 -6.40 13.03 12.41
CA SER A 80 -5.50 13.60 13.44
C SER A 80 -4.98 12.53 14.39
N ARG A 81 -5.85 11.59 14.78
CA ARG A 81 -5.49 10.48 15.66
C ARG A 81 -4.47 9.55 15.02
N THR A 82 -4.57 9.27 13.72
CA THR A 82 -3.57 8.49 12.97
C THR A 82 -2.18 9.14 13.08
N ILE A 83 -2.13 10.47 12.96
CA ILE A 83 -0.89 11.24 13.07
C ILE A 83 -0.35 11.22 14.50
N ASP A 84 -1.21 11.42 15.50
CA ASP A 84 -0.81 11.36 16.92
C ASP A 84 -0.21 10.00 17.27
N LEU A 85 -0.83 8.91 16.80
CA LEU A 85 -0.32 7.55 16.98
C LEU A 85 1.00 7.31 16.24
N ALA A 86 1.14 7.83 15.00
CA ALA A 86 2.38 7.72 14.25
C ALA A 86 3.54 8.45 14.95
N ILE A 87 3.30 9.65 15.48
CA ILE A 87 4.29 10.44 16.23
C ILE A 87 4.74 9.71 17.50
N ALA A 88 3.81 9.04 18.19
CA ALA A 88 4.09 8.32 19.43
C ALA A 88 4.63 6.90 19.24
N SER A 89 4.81 6.45 17.99
CA SER A 89 5.17 5.07 17.68
C SER A 89 6.68 4.82 17.65
N ASP A 90 7.06 3.54 17.72
CA ASP A 90 8.44 3.07 17.62
C ASP A 90 8.87 2.77 16.16
N PHE A 91 8.14 3.26 15.16
CA PHE A 91 8.51 3.10 13.76
C PHE A 91 9.61 4.10 13.38
N ASP A 92 10.67 3.60 12.73
CA ASP A 92 11.78 4.45 12.26
C ASP A 92 11.34 5.36 11.09
N ASP A 93 10.48 4.84 10.22
CA ASP A 93 9.93 5.58 9.08
C ASP A 93 8.51 6.09 9.39
N PHE A 94 8.30 7.39 9.17
CA PHE A 94 7.05 8.06 9.52
C PHE A 94 5.91 7.74 8.54
N GLU A 95 6.21 7.47 7.27
CA GLU A 95 5.19 7.03 6.30
C GLU A 95 4.69 5.63 6.69
N ASP A 96 5.60 4.71 7.06
CA ASP A 96 5.25 3.38 7.56
C ASP A 96 4.41 3.45 8.85
N ALA A 97 4.76 4.36 9.76
CA ALA A 97 3.98 4.62 10.97
C ALA A 97 2.54 5.07 10.65
N ILE A 98 2.37 6.00 9.71
CA ILE A 98 1.05 6.47 9.26
C ILE A 98 0.28 5.33 8.58
N GLN A 99 0.93 4.59 7.67
CA GLN A 99 0.32 3.46 6.95
C GLN A 99 -0.17 2.38 7.92
N TYR A 100 0.66 1.98 8.87
CA TYR A 100 0.31 1.02 9.91
C TYR A 100 -0.89 1.50 10.72
N ASN A 101 -0.83 2.72 11.29
CA ASN A 101 -1.93 3.23 12.11
C ASN A 101 -3.22 3.42 11.30
N THR A 102 -3.13 3.79 10.03
CA THR A 102 -4.29 3.84 9.12
C THR A 102 -4.94 2.45 8.97
N ALA A 103 -4.13 1.40 8.84
CA ALA A 103 -4.63 0.02 8.78
C ALA A 103 -5.33 -0.40 10.08
N ILE A 104 -4.71 -0.12 11.24
CA ILE A 104 -5.25 -0.44 12.57
C ILE A 104 -6.58 0.25 12.83
N GLU A 105 -6.67 1.56 12.58
CA GLU A 105 -7.90 2.33 12.80
C GLU A 105 -9.07 1.89 11.91
N ASN A 106 -8.76 1.20 10.80
CA ASN A 106 -9.75 0.64 9.88
C ASN A 106 -9.96 -0.88 10.05
N GLU A 107 -9.48 -1.45 11.15
CA GLU A 107 -9.63 -2.86 11.53
C GLU A 107 -9.00 -3.85 10.52
N ILE A 108 -7.96 -3.41 9.80
CA ILE A 108 -7.24 -4.24 8.82
C ILE A 108 -6.05 -4.91 9.51
N THR A 109 -6.00 -6.24 9.46
CA THR A 109 -5.01 -7.06 10.17
C THR A 109 -3.93 -7.66 9.28
N VAL A 110 -3.94 -7.32 7.98
CA VAL A 110 -2.94 -7.75 7.00
C VAL A 110 -2.39 -6.53 6.28
N LEU A 111 -1.08 -6.32 6.40
CA LEU A 111 -0.34 -5.29 5.68
C LEU A 111 0.62 -5.95 4.69
N ILE A 112 0.54 -5.52 3.43
CA ILE A 112 1.36 -6.02 2.33
C ILE A 112 2.40 -4.98 1.97
N THR A 113 3.67 -5.33 2.13
CA THR A 113 4.84 -4.48 1.86
C THR A 113 5.97 -5.33 1.30
N ARG A 114 6.91 -4.73 0.58
CA ARG A 114 8.18 -5.39 0.23
C ARG A 114 9.22 -5.29 1.34
N ASN A 115 9.04 -4.38 2.31
CA ASN A 115 10.03 -4.04 3.33
C ASN A 115 9.61 -4.51 4.73
N ILE A 116 9.43 -5.82 4.92
CA ILE A 116 8.97 -6.40 6.22
C ILE A 116 9.80 -5.88 7.42
N LYS A 117 11.11 -5.66 7.22
CA LYS A 117 12.03 -5.16 8.26
C LYS A 117 11.68 -3.78 8.84
N ASP A 118 10.91 -2.98 8.11
CA ASP A 118 10.54 -1.61 8.52
C ASP A 118 9.27 -1.62 9.40
N TYR A 119 8.58 -2.76 9.44
CA TYR A 119 7.38 -2.99 10.25
C TYR A 119 7.64 -3.91 11.47
N LYS A 120 8.84 -3.90 12.05
CA LYS A 120 9.16 -4.75 13.22
C LYS A 120 8.30 -4.45 14.45
N ALA A 121 7.84 -3.21 14.59
CA ALA A 121 6.95 -2.79 15.68
C ALA A 121 5.47 -3.16 15.43
N ALA A 122 5.12 -3.65 14.23
CA ALA A 122 3.75 -3.98 13.87
C ALA A 122 3.25 -5.19 14.66
N GLN A 123 1.99 -5.11 15.12
CA GLN A 123 1.31 -6.19 15.85
C GLN A 123 0.32 -6.96 14.96
N ILE A 124 0.31 -6.68 13.66
CA ILE A 124 -0.54 -7.33 12.66
C ILE A 124 0.30 -8.16 11.69
N LYS A 125 -0.34 -8.96 10.85
CA LYS A 125 0.37 -9.78 9.86
C LYS A 125 0.98 -8.86 8.79
N VAL A 126 2.30 -8.80 8.73
CA VAL A 126 3.05 -8.11 7.68
C VAL A 126 3.66 -9.15 6.73
N ILE A 127 3.43 -9.01 5.43
CA ILE A 127 3.81 -10.01 4.44
C ILE A 127 4.16 -9.37 3.09
N THR A 128 5.00 -10.04 2.28
CA THR A 128 5.25 -9.61 0.89
C THR A 128 4.12 -10.00 -0.04
N SER A 129 3.98 -9.29 -1.16
CA SER A 129 3.03 -9.64 -2.23
C SER A 129 3.26 -11.08 -2.72
N GLU A 130 4.52 -11.49 -2.89
CA GLU A 130 4.89 -12.86 -3.25
C GLU A 130 4.37 -13.89 -2.23
N SER A 131 4.66 -13.68 -0.96
CA SER A 131 4.24 -14.59 0.11
C SER A 131 2.72 -14.61 0.31
N TYR A 132 2.04 -13.49 0.04
CA TYR A 132 0.58 -13.41 0.07
C TYR A 132 -0.05 -14.24 -1.05
N LEU A 133 0.51 -14.18 -2.26
CA LEU A 133 0.00 -14.92 -3.43
C LEU A 133 0.16 -16.44 -3.26
N VAL A 134 1.29 -16.91 -2.71
CA VAL A 134 1.50 -18.35 -2.47
C VAL A 134 0.49 -18.94 -1.49
N LYS A 135 -0.01 -18.17 -0.51
CA LYS A 135 -1.00 -18.65 0.46
C LYS A 135 -2.43 -18.75 -0.10
N ASN A 136 -2.69 -18.13 -1.24
CA ASN A 136 -4.01 -18.06 -1.88
C ASN A 136 -4.10 -18.89 -3.18
N LEU A 137 -3.04 -19.64 -3.52
CA LEU A 137 -3.01 -20.69 -4.52
C LEU A 137 -3.21 -22.05 -3.85
#